data_AF-A0A5K0Y5L2-F1
#
_entry.id   AF-A0A5K0Y5L2-F1
#
_cell.length_a   1.000
_cell.length_b   1.000
_cell.length_c   1.000
_cell.angle_alpha   90.00
_cell.angle_beta   90.00
_cell.angle_gamma   90.00
#
_symmetry.space_group_name_H-M   'P 1'
#
loop_
_entity.id
_entity.type
_entity.pdbx_description
1 polymer ?
#
loop_
_entity_poly.entity_id
_entity_poly.type
_entity_poly.pdbx_seq_one_letter_code
_entity_poly.pdbx_strand_id
1 'polypeptide(L)'
;AWNLSKENRTLEMVDGALGESYNRKEALRCIHIGLLCVQEDMMNRPTMSSVVLMLGSSSVTLPAPHPPAFYTGSWSRQEAT
;
A
#
# COMPACT_ATOMS: atom_id res chain seq x y z
N ALA A 1 -6.32 -1.68 -7.19
CA ALA A 1 -5.19 -1.09 -6.44
C ALA A 1 -3.84 -1.45 -7.05
N TRP A 2 -3.30 -2.65 -6.83
CA TRP A 2 -1.93 -3.02 -7.25
C TRP A 2 -1.60 -2.70 -8.73
N ASN A 3 -2.48 -3.05 -9.67
CA ASN A 3 -2.28 -2.75 -11.09
C ASN A 3 -2.15 -1.25 -11.38
N LEU A 4 -3.02 -0.42 -10.81
CA LEU A 4 -2.94 1.03 -10.92
C LEU A 4 -1.61 1.57 -10.39
N SER A 5 -1.08 0.98 -9.30
CA SER A 5 0.24 1.35 -8.80
C SER A 5 1.37 1.00 -9.76
N LYS A 6 1.31 -0.18 -10.40
CA LYS A 6 2.29 -0.59 -11.42
C LYS A 6 2.23 0.27 -12.68
N GLU A 7 1.05 0.76 -13.03
CA GLU A 7 0.79 1.60 -14.20
C GLU A 7 1.07 3.09 -13.93
N ASN A 8 1.58 3.46 -12.75
CA ASN A 8 1.79 4.85 -12.32
C ASN A 8 0.49 5.69 -12.30
N ARG A 9 -0.64 5.02 -12.05
CA ARG A 9 -2.01 5.55 -11.97
C ARG A 9 -2.55 5.52 -10.54
N THR A 10 -1.67 5.55 -9.55
CA THR A 10 -1.98 5.39 -8.12
C THR A 10 -3.07 6.34 -7.61
N LEU A 11 -3.12 7.58 -8.12
CA LEU A 11 -4.11 8.57 -7.69
C LEU A 11 -5.54 8.27 -8.14
N GLU A 12 -5.74 7.36 -9.09
CA GLU A 12 -7.08 6.88 -9.46
C GLU A 12 -7.71 5.98 -8.38
N MET A 13 -6.96 5.63 -7.33
CA MET A 13 -7.51 4.97 -6.15
C MET A 13 -8.20 5.94 -5.18
N VAL A 14 -7.95 7.24 -5.29
CA VAL A 14 -8.53 8.23 -4.37
C VAL A 14 -10.02 8.36 -4.66
N ASP A 15 -10.83 8.37 -3.60
CA ASP A 15 -12.29 8.51 -3.72
C ASP A 15 -12.65 9.81 -4.46
N GLY A 16 -13.46 9.69 -5.51
CA GLY A 16 -13.92 10.83 -6.30
C GLY A 16 -14.74 11.85 -5.50
N ALA A 17 -15.36 11.43 -4.38
CA ALA A 17 -16.06 12.32 -3.48
C ALA A 17 -15.13 13.37 -2.82
N LEU A 18 -13.83 13.09 -2.74
CA LEU A 18 -12.84 14.05 -2.24
C LEU A 18 -12.56 15.16 -3.25
N GLY A 19 -12.88 15.00 -4.54
CA GLY A 19 -12.56 15.98 -5.58
C GLY A 19 -11.10 16.43 -5.50
N GLU A 20 -10.85 17.74 -5.39
CA GLU A 20 -9.51 18.30 -5.18
C GLU A 20 -9.21 18.66 -3.70
N SER A 21 -10.03 18.20 -2.77
CA SER A 21 -9.93 18.52 -1.33
C SER A 21 -8.91 17.65 -0.57
N TYR A 22 -7.86 17.16 -1.25
CA TYR A 22 -6.83 16.34 -0.64
C TYR A 22 -5.42 16.70 -1.12
N ASN A 23 -4.44 16.44 -0.27
CA ASN A 23 -3.03 16.60 -0.64
C ASN A 23 -2.57 15.37 -1.44
N ARG A 24 -2.28 15.58 -2.74
CA ARG A 24 -1.84 14.49 -3.64
C ARG A 24 -0.59 13.76 -3.15
N LYS A 25 0.36 14.45 -2.52
CA LYS A 25 1.60 13.83 -2.00
C LYS A 25 1.30 12.94 -0.80
N GLU A 26 0.42 13.39 0.10
CA GLU A 26 0.00 12.59 1.25
C GLU A 26 -0.83 11.38 0.81
N ALA A 27 -1.75 11.55 -0.16
CA ALA A 27 -2.50 10.43 -0.71
C ALA A 27 -1.60 9.37 -1.36
N LEU A 28 -0.64 9.79 -2.20
CA LEU A 28 0.36 8.87 -2.77
C LEU A 28 1.14 8.14 -1.69
N ARG A 29 1.56 8.86 -0.65
CA ARG A 29 2.31 8.29 0.48
C ARG A 29 1.47 7.28 1.26
N CYS A 30 0.22 7.61 1.59
CA CYS A 30 -0.71 6.73 2.29
C CYS A 30 -1.00 5.46 1.49
N ILE A 31 -1.24 5.59 0.18
CA ILE A 31 -1.47 4.44 -0.70
C ILE A 31 -0.21 3.55 -0.75
N HIS A 32 0.97 4.15 -0.90
CA HIS A 32 2.24 3.42 -0.91
C HIS A 32 2.48 2.62 0.39
N ILE A 33 2.24 3.26 1.54
CA ILE A 33 2.32 2.59 2.86
C ILE A 33 1.27 1.48 2.96
N GLY A 34 0.05 1.73 2.49
CA GLY A 34 -1.01 0.72 2.43
C GLY A 34 -0.60 -0.52 1.61
N LEU A 35 0.09 -0.32 0.49
CA LEU A 35 0.63 -1.41 -0.33
C LEU A 35 1.73 -2.21 0.41
N LEU A 36 2.58 -1.54 1.18
CA LEU A 36 3.60 -2.22 2.01
C LEU A 36 2.98 -3.10 3.09
N CYS A 37 1.83 -2.70 3.65
CA CYS A 37 1.13 -3.44 4.70
C CYS A 37 0.48 -4.75 4.22
N VAL A 38 0.18 -4.88 2.92
CA VAL A 38 -0.53 -6.04 2.34
C VAL A 38 0.36 -6.95 1.52
N GLN A 39 1.68 -6.78 1.61
CA GLN A 39 2.65 -7.63 0.92
C GLN A 39 2.47 -9.11 1.27
N GLU A 40 2.69 -9.97 0.27
CA GLU A 40 2.59 -11.42 0.41
C GLU A 40 3.44 -11.95 1.57
N ASP A 41 4.74 -11.71 1.52
CA ASP A 41 5.68 -12.06 2.57
C ASP A 41 5.46 -11.19 3.83
N MET A 42 5.18 -11.85 4.95
CA MET A 42 4.99 -11.19 6.24
C MET A 42 6.21 -10.41 6.71
N MET A 43 7.43 -10.85 6.33
CA MET A 43 8.68 -10.22 6.75
C MET A 43 8.89 -8.85 6.10
N ASN A 44 8.23 -8.60 4.97
CA ASN A 44 8.29 -7.33 4.27
C ASN A 44 7.25 -6.31 4.78
N ARG A 45 6.29 -6.73 5.62
CA ARG A 45 5.25 -5.85 6.15
C ARG A 45 5.86 -4.94 7.24
N PRO A 46 5.61 -3.62 7.20
CA PRO A 46 6.13 -2.71 8.21
C PRO A 46 5.44 -2.96 9.56
N THR A 47 6.18 -2.75 10.65
CA THR A 47 5.59 -2.68 11.99
C THR A 47 4.69 -1.44 12.11
N MET A 48 3.71 -1.45 13.02
CA MET A 48 2.87 -0.27 13.27
C MET A 48 3.68 0.95 13.69
N SER A 49 4.76 0.79 14.46
CA SER A 49 5.69 1.87 14.80
C SER A 49 6.35 2.48 13.56
N SER A 50 6.76 1.63 12.61
CA SER A 50 7.31 2.07 11.32
C SER A 50 6.26 2.81 10.51
N VAL A 51 5.01 2.33 10.47
CA VAL A 51 3.90 2.99 9.78
C VAL A 51 3.65 4.40 10.35
N VAL A 52 3.60 4.54 11.67
CA VAL A 52 3.42 5.87 12.32
C VAL A 52 4.57 6.81 11.96
N LEU A 53 5.81 6.33 12.00
CA LEU A 53 6.98 7.11 11.58
C LEU A 53 6.90 7.51 10.10
N MET A 54 6.54 6.57 9.22
CA MET A 54 6.40 6.80 7.79
C MET A 54 5.31 7.83 7.48
N LEU A 55 4.19 7.81 8.20
CA LEU A 55 3.11 8.79 8.04
C LEU A 55 3.49 10.17 8.61
N GLY A 56 4.12 10.20 9.78
CA GLY A 56 4.42 11.43 10.51
C GLY A 56 5.67 12.18 10.04
N SER A 57 6.55 11.54 9.26
CA SER A 57 7.79 12.16 8.77
C SER A 57 7.88 12.17 7.26
N SER A 58 8.02 13.36 6.67
CA SER A 58 8.16 13.53 5.22
C SER A 58 9.54 13.12 4.67
N SER A 59 10.56 13.01 5.53
CA SER A 59 11.94 12.67 5.15
C SER A 59 12.22 11.18 5.03
N VAL A 60 11.27 10.32 5.43
CA VAL A 60 11.45 8.87 5.36
C VAL A 60 11.29 8.41 3.90
N THR A 61 12.33 7.79 3.38
CA THR A 61 12.31 7.06 2.11
C THR A 61 11.57 5.74 2.29
N LEU A 62 10.52 5.52 1.48
CA LEU A 62 9.73 4.29 1.53
C LEU A 62 10.31 3.24 0.57
N PRO A 63 10.42 1.97 0.98
CA PRO A 63 10.84 0.90 0.07
C PRO A 63 9.79 0.66 -1.00
N ALA A 64 10.19 0.11 -2.16
CA ALA A 64 9.23 -0.28 -3.20
C ALA A 64 8.36 -1.46 -2.71
N PRO A 65 7.03 -1.42 -2.90
CA PRO A 65 6.17 -2.52 -2.49
C PRO A 65 6.31 -3.71 -3.45
N HIS A 66 6.16 -4.92 -2.90
CA HIS A 66 6.02 -6.17 -3.64
C HIS A 66 4.54 -6.57 -3.82
N PRO A 67 4.23 -7.55 -4.68
CA PRO A 67 2.86 -7.98 -4.90
C PRO A 67 2.11 -8.34 -3.60
N PRO A 68 0.83 -7.98 -3.49
CA PRO A 68 -0.01 -8.42 -2.38
C PRO A 68 -0.24 -9.92 -2.39
N ALA A 69 -0.50 -10.51 -1.23
CA ALA A 69 -0.73 -11.95 -1.04
C ALA A 69 -1.81 -12.55 -1.97
N PHE A 70 -2.79 -11.75 -2.38
CA PHE A 70 -3.94 -12.19 -3.18
C PHE A 70 -3.82 -11.83 -4.66
N TYR A 71 -2.66 -11.32 -5.10
CA TYR A 71 -2.49 -10.85 -6.48
C TYR A 71 -2.21 -12.00 -7.46
N THR A 72 -1.46 -13.00 -7.03
CA THR A 72 -1.28 -14.28 -7.72
C THR A 72 -2.35 -15.21 -7.16
N GLY A 73 -3.17 -15.86 -7.99
CA GLY A 73 -4.31 -16.67 -7.55
C GLY A 73 -3.98 -17.93 -6.72
N SER A 74 -2.80 -18.03 -6.11
CA SER A 74 -2.39 -19.13 -5.24
C SER A 74 -2.79 -18.89 -3.79
N TRP A 75 -4.07 -18.59 -3.53
CA TRP A 75 -4.62 -18.93 -2.23
C TRP A 75 -4.90 -20.43 -2.25
N SER A 76 -3.83 -21.22 -2.06
CA SER A 76 -3.98 -22.63 -1.71
C SER A 76 -4.77 -22.65 -0.42
N ARG A 77 -6.02 -23.08 -0.53
CA ARG A 77 -6.93 -23.40 0.56
C ARG A 77 -6.14 -24.01 1.71
N GLN A 78 -5.89 -23.25 2.78
CA GLN A 78 -5.55 -23.87 4.05
C GLN A 78 -6.87 -24.36 4.62
N GLU A 79 -7.17 -25.64 4.35
CA GLU A 79 -8.13 -26.41 5.12
C GLU A 79 -7.69 -26.33 6.58
N ALA A 80 -8.46 -25.58 7.38
CA ALA A 80 -8.44 -25.75 8.83
C ALA A 80 -8.95 -27.18 9.10
N THR A 81 -8.02 -28.06 9.51
CA THR A 81 -8.35 -29.36 10.12
C THR A 81 -8.51 -29.18 11.61
#